data_AF-A0A016UD00-F1
#
_entry.id   AF-A0A016UD00-F1
#
_cell.length_a   1.000
_cell.length_b   1.000
_cell.length_c   1.000
_cell.angle_alpha   90.00
_cell.angle_beta   90.00
_cell.angle_gamma   90.00
#
_symmetry.space_group_name_H-M   'P 1'
#
loop_
_entity.id
_entity.type
_entity.pdbx_description
1 polymer ?
#
loop_
_entity_poly.entity_id
_entity_poly.type
_entity_poly.pdbx_seq_one_letter_code
_entity_poly.pdbx_strand_id
1 'polypeptide(L)'
;MSSRKASEAELEAEFRRLCGGEDDTRHLKVGDRCVRAIRQIEVRMCAGMAKHMRIGDRRREAIQKVGEQHTSEALEKLQQYLAHSETDKEVVHWVDTLLLRMGCKDREVFMDKLSEFARVYDVIKQGAGSEEVTVEKALERMAHAHEKIPSLQRNFVILQEQLDRQAKELEELKALRERCARQEQELRELRERPAQSCTPLAAQM
;
A
#
# COMPACT_ATOMS: atom_id res chain seq x y z
N MET A 1 21.84 -18.60 38.16
CA MET A 1 21.74 -17.67 37.01
C MET A 1 22.88 -17.96 36.08
N SER A 2 22.60 -18.61 34.94
CA SER A 2 23.63 -19.11 34.02
C SER A 2 23.96 -18.03 32.99
N SER A 3 25.15 -17.44 33.10
CA SER A 3 25.67 -16.48 32.14
C SER A 3 26.04 -17.23 30.86
N ARG A 4 25.17 -17.16 29.84
CA ARG A 4 25.47 -17.69 28.50
C ARG A 4 26.59 -16.84 27.92
N LYS A 5 27.80 -17.41 27.86
CA LYS A 5 28.88 -16.87 27.03
C LYS A 5 28.44 -17.01 25.58
N ALA A 6 28.15 -15.88 24.93
CA ALA A 6 27.93 -15.85 23.49
C ALA A 6 29.15 -16.47 22.80
N SER A 7 28.90 -17.33 21.80
CA SER A 7 29.98 -17.93 21.02
C SER A 7 30.70 -16.85 20.21
N GLU A 8 31.98 -17.05 19.93
CA GLU A 8 32.80 -16.10 19.16
C GLU A 8 32.19 -15.79 17.79
N ALA A 9 31.53 -16.78 17.17
CA ALA A 9 30.77 -16.60 15.93
C ALA A 9 29.51 -15.75 16.08
N GLU A 10 28.80 -15.83 17.22
CA GLU A 10 27.65 -14.96 17.51
C GLU A 10 28.10 -13.53 17.79
N LEU A 11 29.21 -13.35 18.50
CA LEU A 11 29.81 -12.04 18.74
C LEU A 11 30.30 -11.41 17.44
N GLU A 12 30.91 -12.19 16.54
CA GLU A 12 31.36 -11.69 15.25
C GLU A 12 30.20 -11.38 14.30
N ALA A 13 29.13 -12.17 14.34
CA ALA A 13 27.89 -11.88 13.61
C ALA A 13 27.19 -10.62 14.15
N GLU A 14 27.15 -10.44 15.46
CA GLU A 14 26.57 -9.27 16.11
C GLU A 14 27.44 -8.01 15.89
N PHE A 15 28.76 -8.15 15.86
CA PHE A 15 29.70 -7.09 15.50
C PHE A 15 29.54 -6.67 14.03
N ARG A 16 29.46 -7.62 13.09
CA ARG A 16 29.16 -7.32 11.68
C ARG A 16 27.78 -6.67 11.50
N ARG A 17 26.79 -7.05 12.31
CA ARG A 17 25.46 -6.42 12.33
C ARG A 17 25.52 -4.98 12.85
N LEU A 18 26.29 -4.74 13.92
CA LEU A 18 26.43 -3.42 14.56
C LEU A 18 27.33 -2.46 13.76
N CYS A 19 28.29 -2.99 13.00
CA CYS A 19 29.20 -2.20 12.17
C CYS A 19 28.72 -1.98 10.73
N GLY A 20 27.51 -2.41 10.38
CA GLY A 20 26.96 -2.36 9.02
C GLY A 20 27.58 -3.46 8.14
N GLY A 21 26.73 -4.31 7.57
CA GLY A 21 27.15 -5.42 6.72
C GLY A 21 27.92 -4.99 5.47
N GLU A 22 28.45 -5.97 4.72
CA GLU A 22 29.36 -5.74 3.59
C GLU A 22 28.84 -4.78 2.50
N ASP A 23 27.52 -4.58 2.38
CA ASP A 23 26.92 -3.64 1.43
C ASP A 23 26.85 -2.19 1.95
N ASP A 24 26.65 -1.96 3.25
CA ASP A 24 26.66 -0.63 3.87
C ASP A 24 28.05 0.02 3.82
N THR A 25 29.09 -0.81 3.81
CA THR A 25 30.48 -0.34 3.80
C THR A 25 31.00 0.05 2.42
N ARG A 26 30.34 -0.31 1.30
CA ARG A 26 30.88 -0.06 -0.04
C ARG A 26 30.95 1.44 -0.37
N HIS A 27 29.90 2.19 -0.04
CA HIS A 27 29.82 3.62 -0.34
C HIS A 27 30.69 4.48 0.58
N LEU A 28 30.73 4.19 1.89
CA LEU A 28 31.67 4.85 2.82
C LEU A 28 33.14 4.58 2.40
N LYS A 29 33.46 3.35 2.00
CA LYS A 29 34.81 3.00 1.51
C LYS A 29 35.16 3.69 0.19
N VAL A 30 34.20 4.10 -0.64
CA VAL A 30 34.47 4.86 -1.87
C VAL A 30 34.76 6.31 -1.54
N GLY A 31 33.97 6.94 -0.66
CA GLY A 31 34.24 8.30 -0.16
C GLY A 31 35.65 8.43 0.43
N ASP A 32 36.03 7.53 1.34
CA ASP A 32 37.36 7.51 1.95
C ASP A 32 38.49 7.23 0.96
N ARG A 33 38.22 6.48 -0.11
CA ARG A 33 39.19 6.26 -1.20
C ARG A 33 39.36 7.52 -2.04
N CYS A 34 38.28 8.22 -2.35
CA CYS A 34 38.31 9.49 -3.09
C CYS A 34 39.01 10.60 -2.30
N VAL A 35 38.74 10.75 -1.00
CA VAL A 35 39.45 11.72 -0.13
C VAL A 35 40.95 11.44 -0.13
N ARG A 36 41.35 10.18 0.03
CA ARG A 36 42.77 9.79 -0.02
C ARG A 36 43.41 10.07 -1.37
N ALA A 37 42.71 9.78 -2.47
CA ALA A 37 43.22 10.05 -3.82
C ALA A 37 43.43 11.55 -4.06
N ILE A 38 42.48 12.40 -3.67
CA ILE A 38 42.56 13.86 -3.79
C ILE A 38 43.78 14.40 -3.02
N ARG A 39 43.93 14.01 -1.75
CA ARG A 39 45.10 14.41 -0.93
C ARG A 39 46.42 13.87 -1.49
N GLN A 40 46.42 12.67 -2.07
CA GLN A 40 47.63 12.11 -2.67
C GLN A 40 48.07 12.89 -3.92
N ILE A 41 47.12 13.41 -4.71
CA ILE A 41 47.42 14.29 -5.85
C ILE A 41 48.06 15.59 -5.35
N GLU A 42 47.51 16.22 -4.32
CA GLU A 42 48.07 17.43 -3.70
C GLU A 42 49.52 17.20 -3.23
N VAL A 43 49.77 16.11 -2.50
CA VAL A 43 51.13 15.75 -2.04
C VAL A 43 52.10 15.56 -3.21
N ARG A 44 51.68 14.86 -4.27
CA ARG A 44 52.52 14.63 -5.46
C ARG A 44 52.82 15.94 -6.20
N MET A 45 51.82 16.82 -6.32
CA MET A 45 51.99 18.15 -6.89
C MET A 45 53.01 18.96 -6.07
N CYS A 46 52.87 19.00 -4.75
CA CYS A 46 53.80 19.69 -3.85
C CYS A 46 55.23 19.14 -3.94
N ALA A 47 55.39 17.81 -4.00
CA ALA A 47 56.68 17.17 -4.20
C ALA A 47 57.30 17.51 -5.57
N GLY A 48 56.49 17.52 -6.63
CA GLY A 48 56.92 17.93 -7.96
C GLY A 48 57.40 19.38 -8.00
N MET A 49 56.66 20.29 -7.36
CA MET A 49 57.07 21.69 -7.23
C MET A 49 58.38 21.83 -6.44
N ALA A 50 58.54 21.12 -5.33
CA ALA A 50 59.76 21.15 -4.52
C ALA A 50 61.01 20.66 -5.29
N LYS A 51 60.84 19.74 -6.24
CA LYS A 51 61.93 19.26 -7.10
C LYS A 51 62.42 20.29 -8.10
N HIS A 52 61.53 21.18 -8.57
CA HIS A 52 61.81 22.08 -9.70
C HIS A 52 61.85 23.56 -9.32
N MET A 53 61.35 23.93 -8.14
CA MET A 53 61.19 25.32 -7.72
C MET A 53 61.67 25.51 -6.28
N ARG A 54 62.42 26.59 -6.05
CA ARG A 54 62.90 26.94 -4.71
C ARG A 54 61.78 27.52 -3.85
N ILE A 55 61.93 27.36 -2.54
CA ILE A 55 61.09 28.02 -1.55
C ILE A 55 61.28 29.55 -1.68
N GLY A 56 60.18 30.31 -1.66
CA GLY A 56 60.17 31.78 -1.86
C GLY A 56 60.03 32.23 -3.33
N ASP A 57 59.96 31.31 -4.30
CA ASP A 57 59.60 31.66 -5.68
C ASP A 57 58.10 32.01 -5.75
N ARG A 58 57.78 33.24 -6.19
CA ARG A 58 56.40 33.70 -6.38
C ARG A 58 55.57 32.78 -7.27
N ARG A 59 56.19 32.14 -8.26
CA ARG A 59 55.50 31.19 -9.15
C ARG A 59 55.13 29.91 -8.42
N ARG A 60 56.00 29.43 -7.52
CA ARG A 60 55.72 28.24 -6.68
C ARG A 60 54.55 28.53 -5.74
N GLU A 61 54.57 29.69 -5.09
CA GLU A 61 53.51 30.12 -4.17
C GLU A 61 52.16 30.26 -4.89
N ALA A 62 52.17 30.84 -6.10
CA ALA A 62 50.95 30.95 -6.90
C ALA A 62 50.38 29.58 -7.30
N ILE A 63 51.23 28.65 -7.77
CA ILE A 63 50.79 27.28 -8.13
C ILE A 63 50.28 26.53 -6.90
N GLN A 64 51.00 26.64 -5.77
CA GLN A 64 50.59 25.99 -4.52
C GLN A 64 49.23 26.50 -4.05
N LYS A 65 49.01 27.83 -4.06
CA LYS A 65 47.73 28.42 -3.67
C LYS A 65 46.57 27.95 -4.55
N VAL A 66 46.78 27.86 -5.86
CA VAL A 66 45.76 27.33 -6.80
C VAL A 66 45.49 25.85 -6.54
N GLY A 67 46.54 25.06 -6.27
CA GLY A 67 46.41 23.65 -5.94
C GLY A 67 45.67 23.39 -4.63
N GLU A 68 45.97 24.16 -3.57
CA GLU A 68 45.26 24.13 -2.28
C GLU A 68 43.79 24.50 -2.45
N GLN A 69 43.50 25.53 -3.24
CA GLN A 69 42.13 25.95 -3.54
C GLN A 69 41.35 24.83 -4.24
N HIS A 70 41.86 24.27 -5.33
CA HIS A 70 41.16 23.21 -6.07
C HIS A 70 41.06 21.91 -5.27
N THR A 71 42.03 21.61 -4.42
CA THR A 71 41.95 20.46 -3.51
C THR A 71 40.83 20.64 -2.50
N SER A 72 40.69 21.85 -1.95
CA SER A 72 39.61 22.21 -1.03
C SER A 72 38.24 22.15 -1.71
N GLU A 73 38.10 22.73 -2.91
CA GLU A 73 36.87 22.69 -3.72
C GLU A 73 36.46 21.25 -4.08
N ALA A 74 37.43 20.39 -4.41
CA ALA A 74 37.16 18.98 -4.73
C ALA A 74 36.69 18.18 -3.50
N LEU A 75 37.28 18.44 -2.33
CA LEU A 75 36.84 17.81 -1.08
C LEU A 75 35.45 18.28 -0.66
N GLU A 76 35.15 19.57 -0.80
CA GLU A 76 33.84 20.14 -0.49
C GLU A 76 32.75 19.53 -1.39
N LYS A 77 32.98 19.47 -2.70
CA LYS A 77 32.05 18.81 -3.64
C LYS A 77 31.85 17.33 -3.28
N LEU A 78 32.92 16.62 -2.95
CA LEU A 78 32.83 15.21 -2.53
C LEU A 78 31.99 15.06 -1.26
N GLN A 79 32.15 15.93 -0.27
CA GLN A 79 31.32 15.93 0.93
C GLN A 79 29.85 16.19 0.62
N GLN A 80 29.56 17.14 -0.27
CA GLN A 80 28.20 17.39 -0.74
C GLN A 80 27.61 16.13 -1.38
N TYR A 81 28.34 15.45 -2.27
CA TYR A 81 27.87 14.19 -2.87
C TYR A 81 27.64 13.08 -1.84
N LEU A 82 28.53 12.92 -0.86
CA LEU A 82 28.37 11.91 0.18
C LEU A 82 27.14 12.20 1.06
N ALA A 83 26.87 13.46 1.41
CA ALA A 83 25.68 13.86 2.15
C ALA A 83 24.38 13.55 1.37
N HIS A 84 24.35 13.83 0.06
CA HIS A 84 23.20 13.46 -0.79
C HIS A 84 23.03 11.94 -0.89
N SER A 85 24.14 11.19 -0.88
CA SER A 85 24.06 9.72 -0.91
C SER A 85 23.49 9.11 0.37
N GLU A 86 23.61 9.77 1.52
CA GLU A 86 22.97 9.32 2.76
C GLU A 86 21.45 9.50 2.70
N THR A 87 20.97 10.61 2.16
CA THR A 87 19.53 10.79 1.91
C THR A 87 19.00 9.77 0.90
N ASP A 88 19.79 9.40 -0.11
CA ASP A 88 19.40 8.36 -1.06
C ASP A 88 19.32 6.97 -0.40
N LYS A 89 20.18 6.67 0.59
CA LYS A 89 20.09 5.42 1.36
C LYS A 89 18.81 5.34 2.18
N GLU A 90 18.39 6.45 2.80
CA GLU A 90 17.13 6.50 3.53
C GLU A 90 15.95 6.24 2.59
N VAL A 91 15.96 6.85 1.40
CA VAL A 91 14.93 6.63 0.37
C VAL A 91 14.92 5.16 -0.09
N VAL A 92 16.09 4.57 -0.36
CA VAL A 92 16.19 3.15 -0.73
C VAL A 92 15.65 2.25 0.39
N HIS A 93 16.02 2.51 1.64
CA HIS A 93 15.52 1.75 2.79
C HIS A 93 13.99 1.85 2.94
N TRP A 94 13.41 3.04 2.74
CA TRP A 94 11.97 3.24 2.74
C TRP A 94 11.28 2.50 1.58
N VAL A 95 11.86 2.54 0.39
CA VAL A 95 11.36 1.82 -0.78
C VAL A 95 11.37 0.33 -0.53
N ASP A 96 12.46 -0.23 0.02
CA ASP A 96 12.55 -1.66 0.37
C ASP A 96 11.54 -2.06 1.45
N THR A 97 11.37 -1.22 2.46
CA THR A 97 10.38 -1.43 3.53
C THR A 97 8.95 -1.43 2.97
N LEU A 98 8.65 -0.52 2.04
CA LEU A 98 7.35 -0.44 1.39
C LEU A 98 7.12 -1.60 0.42
N LEU A 99 8.14 -1.99 -0.36
CA LEU A 99 8.13 -3.20 -1.21
C LEU A 99 7.73 -4.43 -0.39
N LEU A 100 8.38 -4.62 0.77
CA LEU A 100 8.15 -5.75 1.65
C LEU A 100 6.75 -5.72 2.28
N ARG A 101 6.30 -4.55 2.77
CA ARG A 101 4.96 -4.38 3.35
C ARG A 101 3.84 -4.56 2.33
N MET A 102 4.05 -4.16 1.08
CA MET A 102 3.07 -4.31 0.01
C MET A 102 3.12 -5.68 -0.68
N GLY A 103 4.01 -6.57 -0.23
CA GLY A 103 4.18 -7.91 -0.80
C GLY A 103 4.55 -7.90 -2.29
N CYS A 104 5.23 -6.84 -2.73
CA CYS A 104 5.65 -6.70 -4.13
C CYS A 104 6.95 -7.48 -4.34
N LYS A 105 6.98 -8.34 -5.37
CA LYS A 105 8.13 -9.22 -5.66
C LYS A 105 9.25 -8.52 -6.41
N ASP A 106 8.90 -7.46 -7.14
CA ASP A 106 9.82 -6.67 -7.93
C ASP A 106 9.40 -5.20 -7.91
N ARG A 107 10.33 -4.36 -8.39
CA ARG A 107 10.18 -2.91 -8.41
C ARG A 107 9.11 -2.45 -9.42
N GLU A 108 8.85 -3.21 -10.47
CA GLU A 108 7.87 -2.86 -11.50
C GLU A 108 6.45 -2.93 -10.93
N VAL A 109 6.09 -4.06 -10.31
CA VAL A 109 4.81 -4.24 -9.60
C VAL A 109 4.64 -3.23 -8.47
N PHE A 110 5.73 -2.85 -7.79
CA PHE A 110 5.72 -1.80 -6.78
C PHE A 110 5.37 -0.43 -7.36
N MET A 111 5.98 -0.04 -8.49
CA MET A 111 5.72 1.25 -9.15
C MET A 111 4.30 1.32 -9.71
N ASP A 112 3.77 0.21 -10.22
CA ASP A 112 2.38 0.12 -10.67
C ASP A 112 1.40 0.33 -9.51
N LYS A 113 1.60 -0.36 -8.38
CA LYS A 113 0.78 -0.16 -7.18
C LYS A 113 0.88 1.27 -6.63
N LEU A 114 2.08 1.84 -6.59
CA LEU A 114 2.26 3.25 -6.18
C LEU A 114 1.50 4.21 -7.10
N SER A 115 1.49 3.94 -8.41
CA SER A 115 0.74 4.74 -9.37
C SER A 115 -0.77 4.62 -9.16
N GLU A 116 -1.27 3.43 -8.81
CA GLU A 116 -2.66 3.23 -8.40
C GLU A 116 -2.98 3.99 -7.11
N PHE A 117 -2.12 3.91 -6.09
CA PHE A 117 -2.28 4.67 -4.84
C PHE A 117 -2.28 6.18 -5.08
N ALA A 118 -1.41 6.68 -5.96
CA ALA A 118 -1.37 8.09 -6.33
C ALA A 118 -2.68 8.54 -6.99
N ARG A 119 -3.24 7.74 -7.91
CA ARG A 119 -4.55 8.02 -8.52
C ARG A 119 -5.68 8.04 -7.49
N VAL A 120 -5.71 7.06 -6.58
CA VAL A 120 -6.70 7.00 -5.51
C VAL A 120 -6.54 8.22 -4.59
N TYR A 121 -5.31 8.58 -4.23
CA TYR A 121 -5.02 9.76 -3.43
C TYR A 121 -5.49 11.05 -4.10
N ASP A 122 -5.29 11.20 -5.41
CA ASP A 122 -5.75 12.36 -6.16
C ASP A 122 -7.29 12.47 -6.17
N VAL A 123 -7.99 11.35 -6.33
CA VAL A 123 -9.46 11.31 -6.22
C VAL A 123 -9.92 11.72 -4.82
N ILE A 124 -9.27 11.20 -3.78
CA ILE A 124 -9.59 11.54 -2.38
C ILE A 124 -9.31 13.01 -2.12
N LYS A 125 -8.20 13.55 -2.62
CA LYS A 125 -7.81 14.94 -2.49
C LYS A 125 -8.80 15.87 -3.19
N GLN A 126 -9.28 15.50 -4.38
CA GLN A 126 -10.30 16.25 -5.11
C GLN A 126 -11.64 16.25 -4.35
N GLY A 127 -12.05 15.11 -3.80
CA GLY A 127 -13.26 15.01 -2.97
C GLY A 127 -13.15 15.78 -1.65
N ALA A 128 -12.01 15.68 -0.97
CA ALA A 128 -11.69 16.41 0.25
C ALA A 128 -11.73 17.94 0.05
N GLY A 129 -11.22 18.42 -1.08
CA GLY A 129 -11.28 19.83 -1.46
C GLY A 129 -12.70 20.36 -1.70
N SER A 130 -13.68 19.47 -1.91
CA SER A 130 -15.09 19.83 -2.12
C SER A 130 -15.95 19.82 -0.85
N GLU A 131 -15.50 19.15 0.22
CA GLU A 131 -16.30 18.93 1.44
C GLU A 131 -15.74 19.59 2.72
N GLU A 132 -14.71 20.44 2.65
CA GLU A 132 -13.98 20.95 3.85
C GLU A 132 -13.46 19.82 4.77
N VAL A 133 -13.25 18.63 4.22
CA VAL A 133 -12.73 17.47 4.96
C VAL A 133 -11.24 17.35 4.65
N THR A 134 -10.41 17.17 5.68
CA THR A 134 -8.97 16.94 5.45
C THR A 134 -8.76 15.55 4.83
N VAL A 135 -7.69 15.39 4.06
CA VAL A 135 -7.36 14.12 3.39
C VAL A 135 -7.25 12.97 4.40
N GLU A 136 -6.72 13.23 5.61
CA GLU A 136 -6.63 12.20 6.67
C GLU A 136 -8.01 11.71 7.10
N LYS A 137 -8.95 12.64 7.35
CA LYS A 137 -10.32 12.28 7.75
C LYS A 137 -11.06 11.53 6.64
N ALA A 138 -10.81 11.89 5.39
CA ALA A 138 -11.37 11.16 4.25
C ALA A 138 -10.85 9.71 4.18
N LEU A 139 -9.55 9.51 4.39
CA LEU A 139 -8.92 8.18 4.45
C LEU A 139 -9.46 7.35 5.62
N GLU A 140 -9.63 7.93 6.81
CA GLU A 140 -10.21 7.25 7.98
C GLU A 140 -11.64 6.78 7.71
N ARG A 141 -12.48 7.64 7.10
CA ARG A 141 -13.84 7.28 6.70
C ARG A 141 -13.86 6.14 5.69
N MET A 142 -12.95 6.16 4.71
CA MET A 142 -12.82 5.09 3.73
C MET A 142 -12.39 3.77 4.35
N ALA A 143 -11.42 3.78 5.28
CA ALA A 143 -10.98 2.58 5.99
C ALA A 143 -12.14 1.97 6.80
N HIS A 144 -12.84 2.80 7.56
CA HIS A 144 -14.00 2.36 8.33
C HIS A 144 -15.17 1.88 7.43
N ALA A 145 -15.39 2.51 6.27
CA ALA A 145 -16.36 2.02 5.29
C ALA A 145 -15.95 0.65 4.73
N HIS A 146 -14.66 0.47 4.41
CA HIS A 146 -14.12 -0.79 3.90
C HIS A 146 -14.34 -1.95 4.89
N GLU A 147 -14.20 -1.71 6.19
CA GLU A 147 -14.50 -2.70 7.24
C GLU A 147 -16.00 -3.06 7.31
N LYS A 148 -16.89 -2.10 7.05
CA LYS A 148 -18.35 -2.29 7.13
C LYS A 148 -18.99 -2.84 5.86
N ILE A 149 -18.40 -2.63 4.69
CA ILE A 149 -18.93 -3.09 3.41
C ILE A 149 -19.25 -4.61 3.41
N PRO A 150 -18.37 -5.51 3.92
CA PRO A 150 -18.66 -6.94 3.93
C PRO A 150 -19.88 -7.32 4.77
N SER A 151 -20.11 -6.66 5.91
CA SER A 151 -21.28 -6.94 6.76
C SER A 151 -22.57 -6.40 6.13
N LEU A 152 -22.51 -5.22 5.50
CA LEU A 152 -23.62 -4.68 4.72
C LEU A 152 -23.98 -5.57 3.53
N GLN A 153 -23.00 -6.10 2.82
CA GLN A 153 -23.22 -7.04 1.71
C GLN A 153 -23.91 -8.32 2.19
N ARG A 154 -23.50 -8.88 3.32
CA ARG A 154 -24.19 -10.05 3.92
C ARG A 154 -25.63 -9.72 4.30
N ASN A 155 -25.86 -8.58 4.94
CA ASN A 155 -27.20 -8.16 5.33
C ASN A 155 -28.10 -7.95 4.11
N PHE A 156 -27.55 -7.39 3.02
CA PHE A 156 -28.26 -7.22 1.77
C PHE A 156 -28.72 -8.56 1.19
N VAL A 157 -27.85 -9.57 1.14
CA VAL A 157 -28.21 -10.92 0.70
C VAL A 157 -29.33 -11.52 1.56
N ILE A 158 -29.24 -11.38 2.88
CA ILE A 158 -30.28 -11.90 3.80
C ILE A 158 -31.63 -11.21 3.56
N LEU A 159 -31.63 -9.89 3.40
CA LEU A 159 -32.85 -9.12 3.11
C LEU A 159 -33.44 -9.47 1.74
N GLN A 160 -32.59 -9.71 0.74
CA GLN A 160 -33.01 -10.17 -0.57
C GLN A 160 -33.73 -11.52 -0.48
N GLU A 161 -33.16 -12.49 0.26
CA GLU A 161 -33.80 -13.80 0.47
C GLU A 161 -35.14 -13.68 1.22
N GLN A 162 -35.24 -12.76 2.19
CA GLN A 162 -36.50 -12.52 2.91
C GLN A 162 -37.58 -11.94 1.98
N LEU A 163 -37.21 -10.99 1.13
CA LEU A 163 -38.10 -10.45 0.10
C LEU A 163 -38.61 -11.53 -0.85
N ASP A 164 -37.72 -12.42 -1.31
CA ASP A 164 -38.09 -13.51 -2.21
C ASP A 164 -39.04 -14.52 -1.54
N ARG A 165 -38.86 -14.80 -0.25
CA ARG A 165 -39.79 -15.65 0.53
C ARG A 165 -41.16 -14.99 0.66
N GLN A 166 -41.21 -13.71 1.05
CA GLN A 166 -42.46 -12.96 1.16
C GLN A 166 -43.20 -12.86 -0.18
N ALA A 167 -42.47 -12.71 -1.29
CA ALA A 167 -43.07 -12.71 -2.62
C ALA A 167 -43.75 -14.04 -2.95
N LYS A 168 -43.12 -15.18 -2.63
CA LYS A 168 -43.71 -16.52 -2.82
C LYS A 168 -44.94 -16.74 -1.94
N GLU A 169 -44.88 -16.37 -0.67
CA GLU A 169 -46.02 -16.47 0.25
C GLU A 169 -47.22 -15.65 -0.24
N LEU A 170 -46.97 -14.44 -0.76
CA LEU A 170 -48.02 -13.61 -1.37
C LEU A 170 -48.63 -14.25 -2.61
N GLU A 171 -47.83 -14.92 -3.43
CA GLU A 171 -48.30 -15.64 -4.61
C GLU A 171 -49.16 -16.85 -4.23
N GLU A 172 -48.75 -17.62 -3.22
CA GLU A 172 -49.54 -18.73 -2.66
C GLU A 172 -50.88 -18.25 -2.08
N LEU A 173 -50.88 -17.14 -1.33
CA LEU A 173 -52.10 -16.55 -0.78
C LEU A 173 -53.07 -16.08 -1.87
N LYS A 174 -52.56 -15.49 -2.96
CA LYS A 174 -53.39 -15.13 -4.12
C LYS A 174 -54.01 -16.37 -4.75
N ALA A 175 -53.22 -17.43 -4.97
CA ALA A 175 -53.72 -18.68 -5.54
C ALA A 175 -54.78 -19.35 -4.65
N LEU A 176 -54.59 -19.35 -3.32
CA LEU A 176 -55.58 -19.85 -2.36
C LEU A 176 -56.87 -19.03 -2.41
N ARG A 177 -56.78 -17.70 -2.45
CA ARG A 177 -57.95 -16.82 -2.55
C ARG A 177 -58.76 -17.08 -3.82
N GLU A 178 -58.09 -17.30 -4.95
CA GLU A 178 -58.75 -17.67 -6.21
C GLU A 178 -59.46 -19.03 -6.12
N ARG A 179 -58.85 -20.02 -5.44
CA ARG A 179 -59.49 -21.33 -5.23
C ARG A 179 -60.72 -21.22 -4.34
N CYS A 180 -60.64 -20.47 -3.23
CA CYS A 180 -61.79 -20.22 -2.37
C CYS A 180 -62.92 -19.51 -3.13
N ALA A 181 -62.60 -18.50 -3.93
CA ALA A 181 -63.59 -17.81 -4.76
C ALA A 181 -64.29 -18.75 -5.75
N ARG A 182 -63.53 -19.66 -6.40
CA ARG A 182 -64.10 -20.70 -7.28
C ARG A 182 -65.01 -21.66 -6.52
N GLN A 183 -64.57 -22.15 -5.37
CA GLN A 183 -65.37 -23.06 -4.52
C GLN A 183 -66.66 -22.38 -4.01
N GLU A 184 -66.60 -21.11 -3.61
CA GLU A 184 -67.79 -20.35 -3.23
C GLU A 184 -68.77 -20.19 -4.40
N GLN A 185 -68.25 -19.97 -5.61
CA GLN A 185 -69.08 -19.85 -6.80
C GLN A 185 -69.74 -21.18 -7.17
N GLU A 186 -69.00 -22.29 -7.16
CA GLU A 186 -69.55 -23.64 -7.34
C GLU A 186 -70.64 -23.97 -6.30
N LEU A 187 -70.42 -23.61 -5.03
CA LEU A 187 -71.41 -23.80 -3.97
C LEU A 187 -72.67 -22.95 -4.18
N ARG A 188 -72.54 -21.73 -4.70
CA ARG A 188 -73.70 -20.89 -5.08
C ARG A 188 -74.47 -21.53 -6.24
N GLU A 189 -73.78 -21.96 -7.29
CA GLU A 189 -74.40 -22.64 -8.43
C GLU A 189 -75.13 -23.94 -8.03
N LEU A 190 -74.56 -24.71 -7.10
CA LEU A 190 -75.21 -25.90 -6.54
C LEU A 190 -76.45 -25.60 -5.68
N ARG A 191 -76.46 -24.46 -4.98
CA ARG A 191 -77.64 -24.00 -4.21
C ARG A 191 -78.74 -23.42 -5.10
N GLU A 192 -78.36 -22.81 -6.22
CA GLU A 192 -79.29 -22.24 -7.19
C GLU A 192 -79.82 -23.26 -8.20
N ARG A 193 -79.22 -24.46 -8.29
CA ARG A 193 -79.79 -25.59 -9.02
C ARG A 193 -81.12 -26.01 -8.39
N PRO A 194 -82.27 -25.83 -9.06
CA PRO A 194 -83.53 -26.33 -8.55
C PRO A 194 -83.48 -27.85 -8.55
N ALA A 195 -83.96 -28.47 -7.46
CA ALA A 195 -84.09 -29.90 -7.32
C ALA A 195 -84.83 -30.48 -8.54
N GLN A 196 -84.10 -31.13 -9.45
CA GLN A 196 -84.70 -31.97 -10.47
C GLN A 196 -85.32 -33.18 -9.77
N SER A 197 -86.62 -33.04 -9.49
CA SER A 197 -87.64 -34.07 -9.46
C SER A 197 -87.22 -35.46 -8.96
N CYS A 198 -87.25 -35.65 -7.63
CA CYS A 198 -87.78 -36.91 -7.09
C CYS A 198 -89.30 -36.78 -7.09
N THR A 199 -89.95 -37.23 -8.17
CA THR A 199 -91.39 -37.48 -8.15
C THR A 199 -91.70 -38.55 -7.11
N PRO A 200 -92.67 -38.33 -6.20
CA PRO A 200 -93.13 -39.38 -5.31
C PRO A 200 -93.97 -40.35 -6.13
N LEU A 201 -93.53 -41.59 -6.26
CA LEU A 201 -94.35 -42.68 -6.77
C LEU A 201 -95.38 -43.04 -5.70
N ALA A 202 -96.50 -42.33 -5.70
CA ALA A 202 -97.72 -42.82 -5.08
C ALA A 202 -98.68 -43.26 -6.19
N ALA A 203 -99.15 -44.50 -6.08
CA ALA A 203 -100.30 -45.12 -6.75
C ALA A 203 -100.18 -45.46 -8.24
N GLN A 204 -99.96 -46.75 -8.53
CA GLN A 204 -100.86 -47.55 -9.37
C GLN A 204 -100.58 -49.05 -9.19
N MET A 205 -101.60 -49.74 -8.66
CA MET A 205 -101.88 -51.20 -8.69
C MET A 205 -100.95 -52.18 -7.98
#